data_AF-A0A409WDP3-F1
#
_entry.id   AF-A0A409WDP3-F1
#
_cell.length_a   1.000
_cell.length_b   1.000
_cell.length_c   1.000
_cell.angle_alpha   90.00
_cell.angle_beta   90.00
_cell.angle_gamma   90.00
#
_symmetry.space_group_name_H-M   'P 1'
#
loop_
_entity.id
_entity.type
_entity.pdbx_description
1 polymer ?
#
loop_
_entity_poly.entity_id
_entity_poly.type
_entity_poly.pdbx_seq_one_letter_code
_entity_poly.pdbx_strand_id
1 'polypeptide(L)' 'MRDKRIAVLAVQETHLTEDKVISLENQFERRLKIYNSGDPLQPNSKGVAILLNKQLTKWQEATTVEIVAGRALL' A
#
# COMPACT_ATOMS: atom_id res chain seq x y z
N MET A 1 -4.77 5.18 10.34
CA MET A 1 -4.42 6.45 9.66
C MET A 1 -5.07 7.66 10.32
N ARG A 2 -6.39 7.73 10.45
CA ARG A 2 -7.12 8.91 10.96
C ARG A 2 -6.83 9.23 12.44
N ASP A 3 -7.17 8.32 13.35
CA ASP A 3 -7.22 8.65 14.79
C ASP A 3 -5.84 8.91 15.39
N LYS A 4 -4.86 8.09 15.01
CA LYS A 4 -3.45 8.26 15.41
C LYS A 4 -2.65 9.19 14.49
N ARG A 5 -3.31 9.87 13.53
CA ARG A 5 -2.66 10.72 12.51
C ARG A 5 -1.41 10.08 11.88
N ILE A 6 -1.52 8.80 11.53
CA ILE A 6 -0.41 8.06 10.90
C ILE A 6 -0.22 8.62 9.49
N ALA A 7 1.01 9.01 9.17
CA ALA A 7 1.38 9.55 7.86
C ALA A 7 1.77 8.43 6.88
N VAL A 8 2.55 7.46 7.35
CA VAL A 8 3.01 6.30 6.60
C VAL A 8 2.71 5.05 7.40
N LEU A 9 2.11 4.04 6.76
CA LEU A 9 1.85 2.74 7.37
C LEU A 9 2.45 1.65 6.46
N ALA A 10 3.39 0.88 6.98
CA ALA A 10 3.91 -0.32 6.33
C ALA A 10 3.24 -1.55 6.95
N VAL A 11 2.71 -2.44 6.11
CA VAL A 11 2.03 -3.67 6.52
C VAL A 11 2.54 -4.85 5.70
N GLN A 12 2.56 -6.02 6.33
CA GLN A 12 2.96 -7.30 5.76
C GLN A 12 1.79 -8.28 5.84
N GLU A 13 1.87 -9.39 5.09
CA GLU A 13 0.80 -10.38 4.97
C GLU A 13 -0.52 -9.75 4.50
N THR A 14 -0.43 -8.84 3.52
CA THR A 14 -1.57 -8.02 3.09
C THR A 14 -2.61 -8.81 2.32
N HIS A 15 -2.17 -9.85 1.59
CA HIS A 15 -3.00 -10.71 0.72
C HIS A 15 -3.90 -9.87 -0.21
N LEU A 16 -3.38 -8.72 -0.66
CA LEU A 16 -4.11 -7.76 -1.49
C LEU A 16 -3.92 -8.09 -2.97
N THR A 17 -5.05 -8.31 -3.65
CA THR A 17 -5.11 -8.31 -5.12
C THR A 17 -5.20 -6.88 -5.66
N GLU A 18 -4.84 -6.69 -6.93
CA GLU A 18 -4.91 -5.39 -7.60
C GLU A 18 -6.32 -4.78 -7.54
N ASP A 19 -7.36 -5.58 -7.81
CA ASP A 19 -8.76 -5.12 -7.73
C ASP A 19 -9.13 -4.60 -6.34
N LYS A 20 -8.57 -5.22 -5.29
CA LYS A 20 -8.82 -4.80 -3.92
C LYS A 20 -8.08 -3.52 -3.57
N VAL A 21 -6.87 -3.34 -4.10
CA VAL A 21 -6.13 -2.07 -4.01
C VAL A 21 -6.92 -0.95 -4.68
N ILE A 22 -7.39 -1.14 -5.91
CA ILE A 22 -8.18 -0.16 -6.66
C ILE A 22 -9.47 0.18 -5.90
N SER A 23 -10.19 -0.83 -5.40
CA SER A 23 -11.41 -0.63 -4.62
C SER A 23 -11.16 0.22 -3.36
N LEU A 24 -10.07 -0.07 -2.62
CA LEU A 24 -9.68 0.69 -1.44
C LEU A 24 -9.24 2.12 -1.76
N GLU A 25 -8.44 2.30 -2.82
CA GLU A 25 -8.05 3.64 -3.26
C GLU A 25 -9.27 4.46 -3.68
N ASN A 26 -10.25 3.88 -4.37
CA ASN A 26 -11.49 4.58 -4.73
C ASN A 26 -12.32 4.92 -3.48
N GLN A 27 -12.48 3.97 -2.55
CA GLN A 27 -13.23 4.21 -1.31
C GLN A 27 -12.61 5.31 -0.45
N PHE A 28 -11.28 5.45 -0.47
CA PHE A 28 -10.52 6.40 0.34
C PHE A 28 -9.74 7.41 -0.50
N GLU A 29 -10.25 7.75 -1.68
CA GLU A 29 -9.55 8.49 -2.74
C GLU A 29 -8.84 9.74 -2.24
N ARG A 30 -9.50 10.53 -1.40
CA ARG A 30 -8.96 11.81 -0.90
C ARG A 30 -7.92 11.65 0.21
N ARG A 31 -7.68 10.44 0.72
CA ARG A 31 -6.89 10.19 1.94
C ARG A 31 -5.80 9.15 1.78
N LEU A 32 -5.95 8.15 0.93
CA LEU A 32 -5.01 7.03 0.84
C LEU A 32 -4.39 6.94 -0.55
N LYS A 33 -3.07 6.75 -0.56
CA LYS A 33 -2.32 6.15 -1.66
C LYS A 33 -1.74 4.84 -1.15
N ILE A 34 -1.86 3.78 -1.93
CA ILE A 34 -1.40 2.44 -1.59
C ILE A 34 -0.38 2.02 -2.65
N TYR A 35 0.78 1.58 -2.18
CA TYR A 35 1.77 0.85 -2.98
C TYR A 35 1.79 -0.59 -2.48
N ASN A 36 1.39 -1.51 -3.33
CA ASN A 36 1.26 -2.93 -3.00
C ASN A 36 2.28 -3.73 -3.80
N SER A 37 2.92 -4.69 -3.14
CA SER A 37 3.72 -5.74 -3.78
C SER A 37 3.15 -7.08 -3.32
N GLY A 38 2.45 -7.74 -4.25
CA GLY A 38 1.91 -9.09 -4.07
C GLY A 38 2.79 -10.13 -4.76
N ASP A 39 2.63 -11.40 -4.41
CA ASP A 39 3.19 -12.50 -5.19
C ASP A 39 2.18 -12.86 -6.30
N PRO A 40 2.51 -12.69 -7.59
CA PRO A 40 1.57 -12.92 -8.69
C PRO A 40 1.20 -14.41 -8.85
N LEU A 41 2.03 -15.33 -8.37
CA LEU A 41 1.75 -16.77 -8.38
C LEU A 41 1.01 -17.21 -7.12
N GLN A 42 1.15 -16.46 -6.03
CA GLN A 42 0.65 -16.81 -4.70
C GLN A 42 0.05 -15.59 -3.98
N PRO A 43 -1.01 -14.96 -4.52
CA PRO A 43 -1.53 -13.68 -4.02
C PRO A 43 -2.13 -13.76 -2.61
N ASN A 44 -2.47 -14.95 -2.13
CA ASN A 44 -3.13 -15.17 -0.83
C ASN A 44 -2.17 -15.62 0.29
N SER A 45 -0.87 -15.75 0.04
CA SER A 45 0.08 -16.27 1.04
C SER A 45 1.30 -15.38 1.29
N LYS A 46 1.42 -14.27 0.57
CA LYS A 46 2.46 -13.25 0.76
C LYS A 46 1.91 -11.87 0.43
N GLY A 47 2.64 -10.83 0.77
CA GLY A 47 2.35 -9.47 0.33
C GLY A 47 2.83 -8.41 1.31
N VAL A 48 3.34 -7.32 0.77
CA VAL A 48 3.70 -6.13 1.54
C VAL A 48 3.08 -4.90 0.91
N ALA A 49 2.70 -3.93 1.74
CA ALA A 49 2.21 -2.66 1.24
C ALA A 49 2.69 -1.48 2.09
N ILE A 50 2.93 -0.36 1.41
CA ILE A 50 3.13 0.95 2.02
C ILE A 50 1.92 1.81 1.70
N LEU A 51 1.27 2.32 2.74
CA LEU A 51 0.14 3.23 2.63
C LEU A 51 0.57 4.63 3.04
N LEU A 52 0.35 5.59 2.16
CA LEU A 52 0.59 7.00 2.41
C LEU A 52 -0.72 7.73 2.68
N ASN A 53 -0.72 8.55 3.74
CA ASN A 53 -1.81 9.47 4.01
C ASN A 53 -1.62 10.72 3.14
N LYS A 54 -2.50 10.89 2.14
CA LYS A 54 -2.43 12.03 1.20
C LYS A 54 -2.52 13.39 1.88
N GLN A 55 -3.08 13.46 3.09
CA GLN A 55 -3.24 14.71 3.84
C GLN A 55 -2.01 15.04 4.72
N LEU A 56 -1.13 14.07 4.95
CA LEU A 56 0.02 14.22 5.86
C LEU A 56 1.37 13.99 5.16
N THR A 57 1.35 13.67 3.87
CA THR A 57 2.53 13.35 3.06
C THR A 57 2.47 14.04 1.71
N LYS A 58 3.63 14.31 1.12
CA LYS A 58 3.78 14.72 -0.29
C LYS A 58 3.71 13.49 -1.20
N TRP A 59 2.59 12.76 -1.15
CA TRP A 59 2.46 11.44 -1.77
C TRP A 59 2.71 11.45 -3.29
N GLN A 60 2.49 12.57 -3.98
CA GLN A 60 2.79 12.70 -5.42
C GLN A 60 4.30 12.68 -5.72
N GLU A 61 5.14 13.02 -4.75
CA GLU A 61 6.60 12.99 -4.86
C GLU A 61 7.18 11.64 -4.43
N ALA A 62 6.35 10.74 -3.88
CA ALA A 62 6.80 9.46 -3.38
C ALA A 62 7.04 8.47 -4.53
N THR A 63 8.23 7.89 -4.54
CA THR A 63 8.60 6.77 -5.38
C THR A 63 8.68 5.51 -4.53
N THR A 64 8.46 4.36 -5.17
CA THR A 64 8.64 3.06 -4.51
C THR A 64 9.46 2.14 -5.38
N VAL A 65 10.26 1.30 -4.75
CA VAL A 65 11.05 0.26 -5.41
C VAL A 65 10.67 -1.09 -4.82
N GLU A 66 10.17 -1.98 -5.67
CA GLU A 66 10.03 -3.39 -5.29
C GLU A 66 11.41 -4.05 -5.29
N ILE A 67 11.88 -4.44 -4.12
CA ILE A 67 13.19 -5.13 -3.97
C ILE A 67 12.99 -6.63 -4.20
N VAL A 68 11.92 -7.20 -3.62
CA VAL A 68 11.53 -8.60 -3.79
C VAL A 68 10.01 -8.70 -3.83
N ALA A 69 9.45 -9.15 -4.96
CA ALA A 69 8.01 -9.30 -5.14
C ALA A 69 7.35 -10.07 -3.98
N GLY A 70 6.28 -9.50 -3.43
CA GLY A 70 5.51 -10.05 -2.33
C GLY A 70 6.20 -10.00 -0.95
N ARG A 71 7.42 -9.46 -0.84
CA ARG A 71 8.24 -9.55 0.38
C ARG A 71 8.89 -8.25 0.83
N ALA A 72 9.36 -7.42 -0.10
CA ALA A 72 10.12 -6.22 0.22
C ALA A 72 9.81 -5.08 -0.74
N LEU A 73 9.37 -3.96 -0.16
CA LEU A 73 9.07 -2.70 -0.83
C LEU A 73 9.82 -1.57 -0.09
N LEU A 74 10.48 -0.69 -0.84
CA LEU A 74 11.16 0.51 -0.34
C LEU A 74 10.43 1.76 -0.81
#